data_AF-A0A7V9T505-F1
#
_entry.id   AF-A0A7V9T505-F1
#
_cell.length_a   1.000
_cell.length_b   1.000
_cell.length_c   1.000
_cell.angle_alpha   90.00
_cell.angle_beta   90.00
_cell.angle_gamma   90.00
#
_symmetry.space_group_name_H-M   'P 1'
#
loop_
_entity.id
_entity.type
_entity.pdbx_description
1 polymer ?
#
loop_
_entity_poly.entity_id
_entity_poly.type
_entity_poly.pdbx_seq_one_letter_code
_entity_poly.pdbx_strand_id
1 'polypeptide(L)' 'MTDPALALDPLVDRLERAAEQLRSRDLSADAAASLVEECAALAAQAAAELERRAREGAREAPPGQDSLL' A
#
# COMPACT_ATOMS: atom_id res chain seq x y z
N MET A 1 -2.41 17.71 10.17
CA MET A 1 -1.27 16.85 9.82
C MET A 1 -1.87 15.54 9.38
N THR A 2 -1.96 15.26 8.08
CA THR A 2 -2.59 14.02 7.59
C THR A 2 -1.69 12.87 8.01
N ASP A 3 -2.17 12.03 8.91
CA ASP A 3 -1.40 10.90 9.40
C ASP A 3 -1.08 9.99 8.20
N PRO A 4 0.20 9.66 7.93
CA PRO A 4 0.52 8.75 6.85
C PRO A 4 -0.20 7.41 7.03
N ALA A 5 -0.45 6.92 8.25
CA ALA A 5 -1.22 5.69 8.48
C ALA A 5 -2.57 5.68 7.71
N LEU A 6 -3.28 6.82 7.71
CA LEU A 6 -4.55 7.01 6.99
C LEU A 6 -4.46 6.85 5.46
N ALA A 7 -3.27 6.89 4.87
CA ALA A 7 -3.08 6.71 3.43
C ALA A 7 -2.83 5.25 3.02
N LEU A 8 -2.37 4.38 3.94
CA LEU A 8 -2.16 2.95 3.64
C LEU A 8 -3.45 2.15 3.86
N ASP A 9 -4.15 2.44 4.95
CA ASP A 9 -5.40 1.78 5.34
C ASP A 9 -6.42 1.68 4.19
N PRO A 10 -6.74 2.76 3.43
CA PRO A 10 -7.68 2.66 2.32
C PRO A 10 -7.15 1.81 1.14
N LEU A 11 -5.83 1.69 0.97
CA LEU A 11 -5.24 0.81 -0.04
C LEU A 11 -5.36 -0.66 0.39
N VAL A 12 -5.11 -0.93 1.66
CA VAL A 12 -5.25 -2.28 2.26
C VAL A 12 -6.70 -2.72 2.23
N ASP A 13 -7.64 -1.89 2.68
CA ASP A 13 -9.09 -2.17 2.65
C ASP A 13 -9.59 -2.55 1.25
N ARG A 14 -9.11 -1.82 0.22
CA ARG A 14 -9.47 -2.11 -1.17
C ARG A 14 -8.91 -3.45 -1.63
N LEU A 15 -7.67 -3.76 -1.26
CA LEU A 15 -6.99 -4.99 -1.63
C LEU A 15 -7.65 -6.20 -0.96
N GLU A 16 -8.07 -6.07 0.30
CA GLU A 16 -8.83 -7.09 1.03
C GLU A 16 -10.17 -7.38 0.36
N ARG A 17 -10.94 -6.35 0.01
CA ARG A 17 -12.23 -6.50 -0.70
C ARG A 17 -12.07 -7.17 -2.07
N ALA A 18 -11.03 -6.80 -2.82
CA ALA A 18 -10.76 -7.43 -4.11
C ALA A 18 -10.36 -8.90 -3.95
N ALA A 19 -9.55 -9.23 -2.93
CA ALA A 19 -9.20 -10.60 -2.61
C ALA A 19 -10.41 -11.44 -2.16
N GLU A 20 -11.34 -10.87 -1.40
CA GLU A 20 -12.59 -11.52 -1.02
C GLU A 20 -13.45 -11.85 -2.24
N GLN A 21 -13.58 -10.92 -3.19
CA GLN A 21 -14.30 -11.14 -4.44
C GLN A 21 -13.66 -12.24 -5.31
N LEU A 22 -12.32 -12.30 -5.39
CA LEU A 22 -11.64 -13.40 -6.09
C LEU A 22 -11.90 -14.76 -5.42
N ARG A 23 -11.96 -14.79 -4.09
CA ARG A 23 -12.22 -16.02 -3.31
C ARG A 23 -13.66 -16.48 -3.38
N SER A 24 -14.61 -15.59 -3.69
CA SER A 24 -16.02 -15.96 -3.86
C SER A 24 -16.22 -16.94 -5.04
N ARG A 25 -15.34 -16.86 -6.05
CA ARG A 25 -15.43 -17.62 -7.32
C ARG A 25 -16.73 -17.36 -8.10
N ASP A 26 -17.42 -16.27 -7.81
CA ASP A 26 -18.65 -15.85 -8.49
C ASP A 26 -18.38 -14.88 -9.65
N LEU A 27 -17.14 -14.90 -10.16
CA LEU A 27 -16.67 -14.01 -11.23
C LEU A 27 -16.44 -14.81 -12.50
N SER A 28 -16.73 -14.19 -13.64
CA SER A 28 -16.25 -14.71 -14.94
C SER A 28 -14.72 -14.67 -14.99
N ALA A 29 -14.13 -15.45 -15.89
CA ALA A 29 -12.68 -15.45 -16.07
C ALA A 29 -12.11 -14.08 -16.43
N ASP A 30 -12.83 -13.32 -17.28
CA ASP A 30 -12.45 -11.96 -17.69
C ASP A 30 -12.54 -10.98 -16.51
N ALA A 31 -13.64 -11.02 -15.75
CA ALA A 31 -13.80 -10.19 -14.56
C ALA A 31 -12.76 -10.51 -13.48
N ALA A 32 -12.42 -11.79 -13.30
CA ALA A 32 -11.36 -12.20 -12.38
C ALA A 32 -9.98 -11.71 -12.83
N ALA A 33 -9.68 -11.73 -14.14
CA ALA A 33 -8.43 -11.20 -14.68
C ALA A 33 -8.30 -9.70 -14.44
N SER A 34 -9.33 -8.91 -14.76
CA SER A 34 -9.34 -7.47 -14.46
C SER A 34 -9.17 -7.19 -12.97
N LEU A 35 -9.83 -7.95 -12.10
CA LEU A 35 -9.72 -7.77 -10.66
C LEU A 35 -8.32 -8.13 -10.11
N VAL A 36 -7.63 -9.10 -10.71
CA VAL A 36 -6.23 -9.41 -10.38
C VAL A 36 -5.29 -8.28 -10.81
N GLU A 37 -5.52 -7.67 -11.97
CA GLU A 37 -4.75 -6.51 -12.42
C GLU A 37 -4.94 -5.31 -11.48
N GLU A 38 -6.19 -5.06 -11.05
CA GLU A 38 -6.51 -4.04 -10.04
C GLU A 38 -5.80 -4.33 -8.71
N CYS A 39 -5.79 -5.59 -8.25
CA CYS A 39 -5.04 -6.00 -7.06
C CYS A 39 -3.53 -5.69 -7.20
N ALA A 40 -2.95 -5.97 -8.36
CA ALA A 40 -1.53 -5.71 -8.62
C ALA A 40 -1.23 -4.20 -8.60
N ALA A 41 -2.11 -3.38 -9.16
CA ALA A 41 -1.99 -1.93 -9.14
C ALA A 41 -2.09 -1.37 -7.71
N LEU A 42 -3.03 -1.86 -6.90
CA LEU A 42 -3.18 -1.48 -5.49
C LEU A 42 -1.95 -1.87 -4.67
N ALA A 43 -1.42 -3.08 -4.88
CA ALA A 43 -0.21 -3.56 -4.20
C ALA A 43 1.01 -2.69 -4.53
N ALA A 44 1.17 -2.31 -5.80
CA ALA A 44 2.24 -1.42 -6.22
C ALA A 44 2.14 -0.02 -5.57
N GLN A 45 0.92 0.53 -5.47
CA GLN A 45 0.69 1.80 -4.78
C GLN A 45 1.02 1.71 -3.29
N ALA A 46 0.59 0.65 -2.61
CA ALA A 46 0.88 0.43 -1.20
C ALA A 46 2.39 0.27 -0.95
N ALA A 47 3.09 -0.47 -1.82
CA ALA A 47 4.54 -0.64 -1.74
C ALA A 47 5.28 0.70 -1.93
N ALA A 48 4.89 1.51 -2.92
CA ALA A 48 5.47 2.83 -3.15
C ALA A 48 5.28 3.78 -1.95
N GLU A 49 4.11 3.72 -1.33
CA GLU A 49 3.78 4.52 -0.15
C GLU A 49 4.57 4.04 1.09
N LEU A 50 4.69 2.73 1.30
CA LEU A 50 5.52 2.16 2.38
C LEU A 50 6.99 2.57 2.23
N GLU A 51 7.52 2.48 1.01
CA GLU A 51 8.89 2.87 0.69
C GLU A 51 9.11 4.40 0.88
N ARG A 52 8.13 5.23 0.53
CA ARG A 52 8.17 6.68 0.82
C ARG A 52 8.32 6.94 2.32
N ARG A 53 7.53 6.25 3.16
CA ARG A 53 7.60 6.37 4.62
C ARG A 53 8.93 5.89 5.18
N ALA A 54 9.44 4.77 4.70
CA ALA A 54 10.72 4.24 5.13
C ALA A 54 11.84 5.28 4.92
N ARG A 55 11.81 5.99 3.78
CA ARG A 55 12.76 7.08 3.49
C ARG A 55 12.53 8.34 4.33
N GLU A 56 11.29 8.69 4.64
CA GLU A 56 10.97 9.84 5.50
C GLU A 56 11.40 9.58 6.95
N GLY A 57 11.08 8.40 7.50
CA GLY A 57 11.53 8.00 8.84
C GLY A 57 13.05 7.88 8.95
N ALA A 58 13.76 7.52 7.87
CA ALA A 58 15.22 7.54 7.83
C ALA A 58 15.81 8.96 7.75
N ARG A 59 15.05 9.96 7.27
CA ARG A 59 15.48 11.37 7.21
C ARG A 59 15.28 12.11 8.53
N GLU A 60 14.31 11.70 9.34
CA GLU A 60 14.22 12.13 10.73
C GLU A 60 15.34 11.45 11.54
N ALA A 61 16.54 12.04 11.52
CA ALA A 61 17.58 11.67 12.46
C ALA A 61 17.05 11.92 13.89
N PRO A 62 17.23 10.98 14.83
CA PRO A 62 16.83 11.20 16.21
C PRO A 62 17.53 12.46 16.75
N PRO A 63 16.83 13.29 17.55
CA PRO A 63 17.41 14.53 18.07
C PRO A 63 18.69 14.22 18.84
N GLY A 64 19.81 14.81 18.40
CA GLY A 64 21.15 14.58 18.95
C GLY A 64 22.12 13.81 18.03
N GLN A 65 21.68 13.37 16.84
CA GLN A 65 22.61 12.93 15.78
C GLN A 65 22.96 14.10 14.85
N ASP A 66 23.82 15.00 15.32
CA ASP A 66 24.57 15.87 14.42
C ASP A 66 25.50 14.98 13.56
N SER A 67 25.42 15.17 12.25
CA SER A 67 26.29 14.52 11.28
C SER A 67 27.75 14.73 11.68
N LEU A 68 28.43 13.67 12.13
CA LEU A 68 29.87 13.69 12.31
C LEU A 68 30.49 13.83 10.91
N LEU A 69 31.06 15.01 10.67
CA LEU A 69 31.90 15.35 9.52
C LEU A 69 32.92 14.26 9.21
#